data_AF-A0AAD9HVQ0-F1
#
_entry.id   AF-A0AAD9HVQ0-F1
#
_cell.length_a   1.000
_cell.length_b   1.000
_cell.length_c   1.000
_cell.angle_alpha   90.00
_cell.angle_beta   90.00
_cell.angle_gamma   90.00
#
_symmetry.space_group_name_H-M   'P 1'
#
loop_
_entity.id
_entity.type
_entity.pdbx_description
1 polymer ?
#
loop_
_entity_poly.entity_id
_entity_poly.type
_entity_poly.pdbx_seq_one_letter_code
_entity_poly.pdbx_strand_id
1 'polypeptide(L)'
;MATRLVVSNRAPAPLCRSLRLRGTARCSSTAATTPPAKTQTLLSTTKKSPLSRLPTVSLVRSLVLTQFMSSPLLMKPALPLLHFIAKSKMALFNPDRNPVLKRLLRWTIYDHFCAGENLREVTKTVSNIKQMGYQGVILNYAKEIVLDAKEAGAEGHAGDYAPPFYEMVDLWKKGNIETLHMLAPGDFLAVKITGAGPIAVDAMRARAPIPDVIRKALDEMCDEAKKQGSRLWIDAEQQALQPQLDEWTIDLMRRHNRENRPLVYNTIQSYLKASKANAERHVALAAREGWSLGVKLVRGAYIENEVRSLIHDTKEDTDRNFDDIADMFISQRLPGGQAEGGRREFPASALFLATHNAASSVAAIANHRRRLLEGRPTTDLECGQLLGMADELSCELLDNYDSCLTDSGLKRDAIPKPFKYLPWGTVSECMGYLHRRAVENKGAVEQSSHMLGSLKSELRRRVFG
;
A
#
# COMPACT_ATOMS: atom_id res chain seq x y z
N MET A 1 -8.06 -5.92 46.58
CA MET A 1 -6.61 -6.21 46.69
C MET A 1 -5.96 -5.86 45.36
N ALA A 2 -5.05 -4.88 45.36
CA ALA A 2 -4.40 -4.37 44.17
C ALA A 2 -3.26 -5.31 43.73
N THR A 3 -3.38 -5.89 42.53
CA THR A 3 -2.32 -6.71 41.93
C THR A 3 -1.50 -5.84 40.98
N ARG A 4 -0.26 -5.52 41.38
CA ARG A 4 0.74 -4.80 40.57
C ARG A 4 1.07 -5.61 39.31
N LEU A 5 0.79 -5.05 38.14
CA LEU A 5 1.34 -5.50 36.86
C LEU A 5 2.78 -5.03 36.73
N VAL A 6 3.73 -5.97 36.71
CA VAL A 6 5.13 -5.72 36.37
C VAL A 6 5.24 -5.68 34.85
N VAL A 7 5.41 -4.47 34.29
CA VAL A 7 5.70 -4.27 32.86
C VAL A 7 7.19 -4.52 32.63
N SER A 8 7.50 -5.58 31.88
CA SER A 8 8.86 -5.86 31.41
C SER A 8 9.18 -4.98 30.20
N ASN A 9 9.96 -3.92 30.42
CA ASN A 9 10.60 -3.15 29.35
C ASN A 9 11.74 -3.97 28.75
N ARG A 10 11.50 -4.66 27.63
CA ARG A 10 12.56 -5.10 26.72
C ARG A 10 12.25 -4.64 25.31
N ALA A 11 13.06 -3.69 24.83
CA ALA A 11 13.11 -3.29 23.42
C ALA A 11 13.46 -4.51 22.53
N PRO A 12 12.94 -4.58 21.30
CA PRO A 12 13.33 -5.63 20.35
C PRO A 12 14.81 -5.45 19.97
N ALA A 13 15.59 -6.52 20.13
CA ALA A 13 16.98 -6.57 19.71
C ALA A 13 17.10 -6.63 18.17
N PRO A 14 18.11 -6.00 17.56
CA PRO A 14 18.32 -6.09 16.12
C PRO A 14 18.68 -7.52 15.70
N LEU A 15 18.10 -7.96 14.57
CA LEU A 15 18.37 -9.24 13.88
C LEU A 15 19.80 -9.27 13.31
N CYS A 16 20.77 -9.48 14.20
CA CYS A 16 22.10 -9.95 13.85
C CYS A 16 22.67 -10.72 15.04
N ARG A 17 22.15 -11.93 15.30
CA ARG A 17 22.90 -12.96 16.01
C ARG A 17 22.65 -14.30 15.33
N SER A 18 23.74 -14.84 14.79
CA SER A 18 23.85 -16.18 14.26
C SER A 18 23.33 -17.20 15.28
N LEU A 19 22.22 -17.85 14.96
CA LEU A 19 21.77 -19.06 15.62
C LEU A 19 22.70 -20.21 15.22
N ARG A 20 23.84 -20.35 15.90
CA ARG A 20 24.54 -21.64 15.97
C ARG A 20 23.87 -22.48 17.05
N LEU A 21 23.14 -23.50 16.63
CA LEU A 21 22.65 -24.57 17.47
C LEU A 21 23.83 -25.25 18.19
N ARG A 22 23.86 -25.22 19.52
CA ARG A 22 24.72 -26.09 20.33
C ARG A 22 23.96 -27.40 20.59
N GLY A 23 24.30 -28.43 19.83
CA GLY A 23 24.01 -29.81 20.20
C GLY A 23 24.94 -30.27 21.32
N THR A 24 24.39 -30.80 22.40
CA THR A 24 25.12 -31.41 23.51
C THR A 24 25.58 -32.81 23.11
N ALA A 25 26.88 -32.99 22.89
CA ALA A 25 27.52 -34.30 22.89
C ALA A 25 28.84 -34.22 23.67
N ARG A 26 28.96 -35.06 24.70
CA ARG A 26 30.17 -35.29 25.48
C ARG A 26 31.15 -36.14 24.66
N CYS A 27 32.40 -35.71 24.54
CA CYS A 27 33.55 -36.62 24.45
C CYS A 27 34.85 -35.90 24.81
N SER A 28 35.78 -36.71 25.30
CA SER A 28 36.94 -36.37 26.12
C SER A 28 38.19 -36.02 25.33
N SER A 29 39.06 -35.23 25.98
CA SER A 29 40.53 -35.13 25.85
C SER A 29 41.19 -34.97 24.47
N THR A 30 41.92 -33.87 24.27
CA THR A 30 43.39 -33.84 24.26
C THR A 30 43.86 -32.38 24.11
N ALA A 31 44.89 -32.01 24.88
CA ALA A 31 45.48 -30.67 24.86
C ALA A 31 46.44 -30.53 23.67
N ALA A 32 46.23 -29.52 22.84
CA ALA A 32 47.19 -29.07 21.84
C ALA A 32 47.25 -27.54 21.84
N THR A 33 48.40 -27.01 22.24
CA THR A 33 48.74 -25.59 22.34
C THR A 33 48.78 -24.97 20.93
N THR A 34 47.92 -24.00 20.65
CA THR A 34 47.95 -23.17 19.43
C THR A 34 48.24 -21.71 19.81
N PRO A 35 49.02 -20.95 19.02
CA PRO A 35 49.48 -19.60 19.39
C PRO A 35 48.33 -18.59 19.35
N PRO A 36 48.44 -17.44 20.04
CA PRO A 36 47.33 -16.50 20.19
C PRO A 36 46.94 -15.94 18.82
N ALA A 37 45.72 -16.25 18.40
CA ALA A 37 45.11 -15.66 17.23
C ALA A 37 45.01 -14.14 17.45
N LYS A 38 45.64 -13.38 16.55
CA LYS A 38 45.52 -11.92 16.48
C LYS A 38 44.05 -11.55 16.53
N THR A 39 43.65 -10.81 17.57
CA THR A 39 42.36 -10.14 17.67
C THR A 39 42.23 -9.22 16.45
N GLN A 40 41.62 -9.70 15.38
CA GLN A 40 41.08 -8.82 14.35
C GLN A 40 39.94 -8.08 15.03
N THR A 41 40.21 -6.85 15.41
CA THR A 41 39.22 -5.84 15.73
C THR A 41 38.27 -5.78 14.53
N LEU A 42 37.13 -6.46 14.63
CA LEU A 42 36.01 -6.26 13.72
C LEU A 42 35.68 -4.77 13.83
N LEU A 43 36.15 -3.98 12.87
CA LEU A 43 35.70 -2.62 12.64
C LEU A 43 34.19 -2.70 12.62
N SER A 44 33.54 -2.17 13.66
CA SER A 44 32.10 -2.00 13.67
C SER A 44 31.79 -1.03 12.55
N THR A 45 31.45 -1.55 11.37
CA THR A 45 30.91 -0.73 10.30
C THR A 45 29.65 -0.10 10.89
N THR A 46 29.71 1.19 11.20
CA THR A 46 28.54 1.94 11.65
C THR A 46 27.49 1.78 10.56
N LYS A 47 26.45 0.99 10.86
CA LYS A 47 25.38 0.73 9.90
C LYS A 47 24.81 2.10 9.51
N LYS A 48 24.97 2.50 8.24
CA LYS A 48 24.46 3.78 7.75
C LYS A 48 22.95 3.84 8.03
N SER A 49 22.46 4.99 8.47
CA SER A 49 21.03 5.22 8.67
C SER A 49 20.27 4.89 7.38
N PRO A 50 19.13 4.16 7.43
CA PRO A 50 18.33 3.90 6.24
C PRO A 50 17.96 5.19 5.48
N LEU A 51 17.68 6.26 6.23
CA LEU A 51 17.38 7.60 5.70
C LEU A 51 18.52 8.25 4.90
N SER A 52 19.74 7.69 4.94
CA SER A 52 20.87 8.16 4.13
C SER A 52 20.62 8.01 2.62
N ARG A 53 19.67 7.15 2.21
CA ARG A 53 19.21 7.01 0.81
C ARG A 53 18.45 8.23 0.29
N LEU A 54 17.83 9.02 1.18
CA LEU A 54 17.03 10.17 0.76
C LEU A 54 17.92 11.33 0.33
N PRO A 55 17.62 12.01 -0.78
CA PRO A 55 18.24 13.29 -1.11
C PRO A 55 18.05 14.30 0.03
N THR A 56 19.04 15.16 0.28
CA THR A 56 18.99 16.13 1.39
C THR A 56 17.77 17.06 1.28
N VAL A 57 17.42 17.46 0.06
CA VAL A 57 16.22 18.29 -0.18
C VAL A 57 14.94 17.55 0.23
N SER A 58 14.83 16.26 -0.11
CA SER A 58 13.68 15.44 0.29
C SER A 58 13.63 15.26 1.81
N LEU A 59 14.77 14.96 2.45
CA LEU A 59 14.87 14.82 3.90
C LEU A 59 14.39 16.10 4.63
N VAL A 60 14.86 17.27 4.19
CA VAL A 60 14.44 18.56 4.77
C VAL A 60 12.96 18.82 4.54
N ARG A 61 12.44 18.52 3.34
CA ARG A 61 11.01 18.65 3.05
C ARG A 61 10.16 17.74 3.94
N SER A 62 10.50 16.45 4.03
CA SER A 62 9.82 15.49 4.91
C SER A 62 9.88 15.94 6.37
N LEU A 63 11.01 16.48 6.83
CA LEU A 63 11.15 17.02 8.19
C LEU A 63 10.19 18.19 8.46
N VAL A 64 10.17 19.19 7.57
CA VAL A 64 9.33 20.39 7.71
C VAL A 64 7.85 20.01 7.70
N LEU A 65 7.44 19.16 6.75
CA LEU A 65 6.04 18.76 6.62
C LEU A 65 5.59 17.85 7.75
N THR A 66 6.43 16.91 8.19
CA THR A 66 6.15 16.09 9.37
C THR A 66 5.96 16.96 10.60
N GLN A 67 6.84 17.95 10.82
CA GLN A 67 6.72 18.89 11.93
C GLN A 67 5.41 19.70 11.85
N PHE A 68 5.02 20.15 10.67
CA PHE A 68 3.76 20.88 10.44
C PHE A 68 2.55 20.00 10.73
N MET A 69 2.50 18.80 10.15
CA MET A 69 1.37 17.87 10.26
C MET A 69 1.21 17.26 11.65
N SER A 70 2.30 17.21 12.42
CA SER A 70 2.27 16.79 13.82
C SER A 70 1.76 17.87 14.77
N SER A 71 1.58 19.11 14.31
CA SER A 71 1.11 20.23 15.15
C SER A 71 -0.41 20.35 15.13
N PRO A 72 -1.10 20.10 16.26
CA PRO A 72 -2.56 20.25 16.32
C PRO A 72 -3.03 21.69 16.05
N LEU A 73 -2.22 22.69 16.42
CA LEU A 73 -2.53 24.10 16.24
C LEU A 73 -2.57 24.48 14.74
N LEU A 74 -1.72 23.88 13.92
CA LEU A 74 -1.65 24.13 12.48
C LEU A 74 -2.67 23.28 11.72
N MET A 75 -2.86 22.03 12.13
CA MET A 75 -3.77 21.11 11.43
C MET A 75 -5.25 21.38 11.68
N LYS A 76 -5.63 21.92 12.84
CA LYS A 76 -7.03 22.28 13.16
C LYS A 76 -7.67 23.21 12.11
N PRO A 77 -7.05 24.35 11.72
CA PRO A 77 -7.59 25.19 10.65
C PRO A 77 -7.29 24.66 9.24
N ALA A 78 -6.18 23.93 9.05
CA ALA A 78 -5.78 23.46 7.73
C ALA A 78 -6.72 22.38 7.15
N LEU A 79 -7.22 21.45 7.97
CA LEU A 79 -8.08 20.36 7.47
C LEU A 79 -9.41 20.86 6.90
N PRO A 80 -10.20 21.70 7.59
CA PRO A 80 -11.42 22.27 7.02
C PRO A 80 -11.15 23.10 5.75
N LEU A 81 -10.02 23.81 5.69
CA LEU A 81 -9.63 24.57 4.51
C LEU A 81 -9.33 23.66 3.32
N LEU A 82 -8.52 22.60 3.52
CA LEU A 82 -8.23 21.61 2.49
C LEU A 82 -9.52 20.92 2.02
N HIS A 83 -10.42 20.58 2.95
CA HIS A 83 -11.72 20.01 2.63
C HIS A 83 -12.58 20.95 1.79
N PHE A 84 -12.62 22.23 2.17
CA PHE A 84 -13.34 23.27 1.44
C PHE A 84 -12.78 23.45 0.02
N ILE A 85 -11.46 23.57 -0.12
CA ILE A 85 -10.80 23.66 -1.44
C ILE A 85 -11.11 22.43 -2.28
N ALA A 86 -11.07 21.23 -1.70
CA ALA A 86 -11.36 19.98 -2.41
C ALA A 86 -12.79 19.89 -2.94
N LYS A 87 -13.76 20.55 -2.29
CA LYS A 87 -15.18 20.53 -2.68
C LYS A 87 -15.66 21.78 -3.42
N SER A 88 -14.88 22.86 -3.42
CA SER A 88 -15.33 24.14 -3.96
C SER A 88 -15.37 24.12 -5.48
N LYS A 89 -16.52 24.46 -6.05
CA LYS A 89 -16.70 24.67 -7.50
C LYS A 89 -16.32 26.10 -7.94
N MET A 90 -16.00 26.99 -7.00
CA MET A 90 -15.67 28.39 -7.28
C MET A 90 -14.28 28.51 -7.90
N ALA A 91 -14.14 29.31 -8.97
CA ALA A 91 -12.86 29.48 -9.68
C ALA A 91 -11.73 30.01 -8.77
N LEU A 92 -12.04 30.88 -7.81
CA LEU A 92 -11.07 31.43 -6.86
C LEU A 92 -10.40 30.35 -5.98
N PHE A 93 -11.14 29.30 -5.65
CA PHE A 93 -10.67 28.20 -4.79
C PHE A 93 -10.28 26.96 -5.58
N ASN A 94 -10.41 26.99 -6.90
CA ASN A 94 -9.93 25.92 -7.76
C ASN A 94 -8.42 26.13 -8.03
N PRO A 95 -7.54 25.20 -7.59
CA PRO A 95 -6.10 25.34 -7.77
C PRO A 95 -5.69 25.45 -9.23
N ASP A 96 -6.41 24.83 -10.17
CA ASP A 96 -6.06 24.89 -11.59
C ASP A 96 -6.50 26.18 -12.28
N ARG A 97 -7.40 26.95 -11.65
CA ARG A 97 -7.83 28.28 -12.12
C ARG A 97 -7.20 29.43 -11.35
N ASN A 98 -6.57 29.18 -10.21
CA ASN A 98 -5.89 30.18 -9.39
C ASN A 98 -4.39 29.84 -9.24
N PRO A 99 -3.50 30.47 -10.05
CA PRO A 99 -2.06 30.19 -10.03
C PRO A 99 -1.37 30.46 -8.68
N VAL A 100 -1.86 31.43 -7.89
CA VAL A 100 -1.29 31.75 -6.57
C VAL A 100 -1.60 30.62 -5.59
N LEU A 101 -2.87 30.19 -5.55
CA LEU A 101 -3.30 29.05 -4.74
C LEU A 101 -2.58 27.77 -5.18
N LYS A 102 -2.46 27.54 -6.50
CA LYS A 102 -1.72 26.41 -7.07
C LYS A 102 -0.30 26.35 -6.55
N ARG A 103 0.43 27.46 -6.67
CA ARG A 103 1.84 27.55 -6.26
C ARG A 103 1.99 27.29 -4.76
N LEU A 104 1.08 27.83 -3.95
CA LEU A 104 1.07 27.58 -2.51
C LEU A 104 0.84 26.09 -2.18
N LEU A 105 -0.15 25.45 -2.81
CA LEU A 105 -0.46 24.04 -2.59
C LEU A 105 0.66 23.11 -3.09
N ARG A 106 1.28 23.44 -4.23
CA ARG A 106 2.47 22.73 -4.75
C ARG A 106 3.63 22.79 -3.78
N TRP A 107 3.97 23.99 -3.32
CA TRP A 107 5.08 24.20 -2.40
C TRP A 107 4.88 23.52 -1.03
N THR A 108 3.63 23.45 -0.56
CA THR A 108 3.30 22.89 0.75
C THR A 108 3.07 21.39 0.72
N ILE A 109 2.02 20.91 0.04
CA ILE A 109 1.53 19.53 0.23
C ILE A 109 1.64 18.70 -1.05
N TYR A 110 1.37 19.26 -2.22
CA TYR A 110 1.21 18.48 -3.45
C TYR A 110 2.51 17.82 -3.93
N ASP A 111 3.63 18.56 -4.03
CA ASP A 111 4.91 18.01 -4.50
C ASP A 111 5.57 17.02 -3.50
N HIS A 112 4.95 16.84 -2.33
CA HIS A 112 5.38 15.86 -1.34
C HIS A 112 4.66 14.51 -1.49
N PHE A 113 3.38 14.54 -1.83
CA PHE A 113 2.54 13.34 -1.87
C PHE A 113 2.14 12.88 -3.29
N CYS A 114 2.31 13.73 -4.31
CA CYS A 114 1.95 13.44 -5.69
C CYS A 114 3.18 13.39 -6.61
N ALA A 115 3.11 12.55 -7.65
CA ALA A 115 4.21 12.35 -8.58
C ALA A 115 4.34 13.42 -9.66
N GLY A 116 3.28 14.17 -9.94
CA GLY A 116 3.30 15.21 -10.96
C GLY A 116 1.95 15.43 -11.61
N GLU A 117 1.81 16.55 -12.34
CA GLU A 117 0.56 16.89 -13.05
C GLU A 117 0.49 16.35 -14.48
N ASN A 118 1.63 15.91 -15.01
CA ASN A 118 1.78 15.51 -16.42
C ASN A 118 2.83 14.42 -16.56
N LEU A 119 2.84 13.77 -17.72
CA LEU A 119 3.77 12.69 -18.07
C LEU A 119 5.23 13.01 -17.74
N ARG A 120 5.70 14.23 -18.05
CA ARG A 120 7.10 14.61 -17.84
C ARG A 120 7.46 14.64 -16.36
N GLU A 121 6.60 15.23 -15.53
CA GLU A 121 6.80 15.26 -14.07
C GLU A 121 6.71 13.85 -13.47
N VAL A 122 5.71 13.06 -13.87
CA VAL A 122 5.50 11.69 -13.39
C VAL A 122 6.69 10.81 -13.72
N THR A 123 7.15 10.79 -14.99
CA THR A 123 8.31 10.01 -15.41
C THR A 123 9.58 10.40 -14.66
N LYS A 124 9.77 11.70 -14.39
CA LYS A 124 10.90 12.17 -13.57
C LYS A 124 10.81 11.62 -12.15
N THR A 125 9.64 11.68 -11.52
CA THR A 125 9.43 11.15 -10.17
C THR A 125 9.63 9.64 -10.13
N VAL A 126 9.07 8.89 -11.08
CA VAL A 126 9.26 7.43 -11.20
C VAL A 126 10.74 7.08 -11.33
N SER A 127 11.49 7.80 -12.19
CA SER A 127 12.94 7.60 -12.34
C SER A 127 13.68 7.83 -11.01
N ASN A 128 13.37 8.91 -10.30
CA ASN A 128 14.00 9.21 -9.02
C ASN A 128 13.72 8.11 -7.98
N ILE A 129 12.49 7.60 -7.93
CA ILE A 129 12.11 6.51 -7.04
C ILE A 129 12.87 5.23 -7.39
N LYS A 130 12.94 4.84 -8.66
CA LYS A 130 13.69 3.65 -9.08
C LYS A 130 15.18 3.78 -8.76
N GLN A 131 15.76 4.98 -8.92
CA GLN A 131 17.16 5.26 -8.55
C GLN A 131 17.44 5.12 -7.05
N MET A 132 16.44 5.27 -6.18
CA MET A 132 16.59 5.02 -4.73
C MET A 132 16.67 3.52 -4.38
N GLY A 133 16.31 2.64 -5.33
CA GLY A 133 16.37 1.18 -5.18
C GLY A 133 15.00 0.48 -5.14
N TYR A 134 13.88 1.21 -5.27
CA TYR A 134 12.56 0.58 -5.38
C TYR A 134 12.49 -0.25 -6.66
N GLN A 135 11.94 -1.46 -6.54
CA GLN A 135 11.87 -2.42 -7.63
C GLN A 135 10.69 -2.17 -8.57
N GLY A 136 9.72 -1.37 -8.13
CA GLY A 136 8.64 -0.91 -8.97
C GLY A 136 7.86 0.26 -8.36
N VAL A 137 6.89 0.75 -9.13
CA VAL A 137 5.98 1.82 -8.72
C VAL A 137 4.54 1.39 -8.89
N ILE A 138 3.66 2.10 -8.20
CA ILE A 138 2.22 2.04 -8.45
C ILE A 138 1.76 3.42 -8.84
N LEU A 139 1.21 3.56 -10.04
CA LEU A 139 0.60 4.83 -10.46
C LEU A 139 -0.91 4.78 -10.26
N ASN A 140 -1.44 5.88 -9.74
CA ASN A 140 -2.87 6.09 -9.61
C ASN A 140 -3.22 7.42 -10.25
N TYR A 141 -4.14 7.38 -11.22
CA TYR A 141 -4.75 8.61 -11.70
C TYR A 141 -5.71 9.12 -10.64
N ALA A 142 -5.37 10.25 -10.01
CA ALA A 142 -6.02 10.75 -8.81
C ALA A 142 -7.39 11.40 -9.07
N LYS A 143 -7.78 11.58 -10.33
CA LYS A 143 -9.06 12.18 -10.69
C LYS A 143 -10.21 11.36 -10.12
N GLU A 144 -10.83 11.92 -9.09
CA GLU A 144 -12.05 11.41 -8.47
C GLU A 144 -13.21 12.31 -8.89
N ILE A 145 -14.35 11.72 -9.26
CA ILE A 145 -15.59 12.46 -9.41
C ILE A 145 -16.21 12.56 -8.01
N VAL A 146 -16.12 13.72 -7.39
CA VAL A 146 -16.83 14.02 -6.16
C VAL A 146 -18.30 14.20 -6.53
N LEU A 147 -19.10 13.15 -6.38
CA LEU A 147 -20.56 13.26 -6.43
C LEU A 147 -21.00 14.17 -5.29
N ASP A 148 -21.79 15.21 -5.60
CA ASP A 148 -22.39 16.03 -4.54
C ASP A 148 -23.34 15.15 -3.72
N ALA A 149 -23.42 15.37 -2.40
CA ALA A 149 -24.30 14.58 -1.53
C ALA A 149 -25.79 14.57 -1.99
N LYS A 150 -26.20 15.59 -2.75
CA LYS A 150 -27.53 15.69 -3.37
C LYS A 150 -27.67 14.79 -4.62
N GLU A 151 -26.62 14.67 -5.42
CA GLU A 151 -26.57 13.75 -6.58
C GLU A 151 -26.37 12.31 -6.11
N ALA A 152 -25.64 12.12 -5.01
CA ALA A 152 -25.47 10.85 -4.31
C ALA A 152 -26.74 10.38 -3.58
N GLY A 153 -27.72 11.24 -3.35
CA GLY A 153 -29.00 10.90 -2.70
C GLY A 153 -30.15 10.67 -3.69
N ALA A 154 -29.93 10.89 -5.00
CA ALA A 154 -30.90 10.48 -6.01
C ALA A 154 -30.93 8.95 -6.08
N GLU A 155 -32.11 8.35 -6.03
CA GLU A 155 -32.28 6.92 -6.29
C GLU A 155 -31.83 6.66 -7.73
N GLY A 156 -30.63 6.10 -7.88
CA GLY A 156 -30.09 5.74 -9.18
C GLY A 156 -30.92 4.62 -9.78
N HIS A 157 -31.65 4.90 -10.84
CA HIS A 157 -32.16 3.85 -11.72
C HIS A 157 -31.02 3.43 -12.65
N ALA A 158 -30.59 2.18 -12.53
CA ALA A 158 -29.65 1.59 -13.47
C ALA A 158 -30.35 1.44 -14.85
N GLY A 159 -30.07 2.36 -15.78
CA GLY A 159 -30.62 2.36 -17.13
C GLY A 159 -31.00 3.77 -17.62
N ASP A 160 -30.56 4.12 -18.83
CA ASP A 160 -30.68 5.43 -19.49
C ASP A 160 -30.01 6.63 -18.80
N TYR A 161 -28.69 6.73 -19.04
CA TYR A 161 -27.89 7.91 -18.68
C TYR A 161 -27.80 8.90 -19.86
N ALA A 162 -27.78 10.21 -19.55
CA ALA A 162 -27.48 11.23 -20.55
C ALA A 162 -26.06 11.07 -21.14
N PRO A 163 -25.80 11.51 -22.39
CA PRO A 163 -24.50 11.36 -23.06
C PRO A 163 -23.26 11.81 -22.24
N PRO A 164 -23.30 12.90 -21.44
CA PRO A 164 -22.15 13.30 -20.63
C PRO A 164 -21.66 12.26 -19.62
N PHE A 165 -22.52 11.36 -19.14
CA PHE A 165 -22.11 10.29 -18.22
C PHE A 165 -21.29 9.20 -18.91
N TYR A 166 -21.57 8.92 -20.19
CA TYR A 166 -20.74 8.01 -20.98
C TYR A 166 -19.39 8.64 -21.32
N GLU A 167 -19.36 9.95 -21.61
CA GLU A 167 -18.11 10.69 -21.80
C GLU A 167 -17.23 10.66 -20.53
N MET A 168 -17.82 10.69 -19.33
CA MET A 168 -17.06 10.50 -18.08
C MET A 168 -16.37 9.14 -18.02
N VAL A 169 -17.05 8.06 -18.44
CA VAL A 169 -16.44 6.72 -18.51
C VAL A 169 -15.28 6.71 -19.49
N ASP A 170 -15.43 7.34 -20.65
CA ASP A 170 -14.37 7.43 -21.66
C ASP A 170 -13.16 8.22 -21.17
N LEU A 171 -13.39 9.35 -20.48
CA LEU A 171 -12.32 10.16 -19.89
C LEU A 171 -11.60 9.41 -18.76
N TRP A 172 -12.35 8.71 -17.90
CA TRP A 172 -11.79 7.84 -16.86
C TRP A 172 -10.95 6.72 -17.46
N LYS A 173 -11.45 6.07 -18.52
CA LYS A 173 -10.73 5.02 -19.24
C LYS A 173 -9.43 5.58 -19.81
N LYS A 174 -9.52 6.69 -20.55
CA LYS A 174 -8.38 7.36 -21.17
C LYS A 174 -7.30 7.70 -20.16
N GLY A 175 -7.64 8.29 -19.02
CA GLY A 175 -6.66 8.64 -17.98
C GLY A 175 -5.94 7.42 -17.39
N ASN A 176 -6.64 6.29 -17.22
CA ASN A 176 -6.02 5.04 -16.75
C ASN A 176 -5.13 4.37 -17.82
N ILE A 177 -5.53 4.38 -19.09
CA ILE A 177 -4.70 3.91 -20.21
C ILE A 177 -3.45 4.79 -20.38
N GLU A 178 -3.59 6.11 -20.31
CA GLU A 178 -2.45 7.04 -20.30
C GLU A 178 -1.51 6.76 -19.12
N THR A 179 -2.06 6.42 -17.95
CA THR A 179 -1.27 6.00 -16.78
C THR A 179 -0.50 4.71 -17.05
N LEU A 180 -1.12 3.71 -17.69
CA LEU A 180 -0.45 2.46 -18.08
C LEU A 180 0.75 2.73 -18.98
N HIS A 181 0.62 3.64 -19.97
CA HIS A 181 1.76 4.02 -20.82
C HIS A 181 2.94 4.66 -20.08
N MET A 182 2.77 5.04 -18.80
CA MET A 182 3.87 5.55 -17.95
C MET A 182 4.53 4.44 -17.11
N LEU A 183 3.96 3.23 -17.09
CA LEU A 183 4.42 2.10 -16.29
C LEU A 183 5.44 1.25 -17.06
N ALA A 184 6.35 0.62 -16.33
CA ALA A 184 7.25 -0.39 -16.86
C ALA A 184 6.74 -1.81 -16.52
N PRO A 185 7.29 -2.86 -17.16
CA PRO A 185 6.95 -4.24 -16.79
C PRO A 185 7.15 -4.50 -15.30
N GLY A 186 6.16 -5.14 -14.67
CA GLY A 186 6.12 -5.43 -13.23
C GLY A 186 5.54 -4.31 -12.36
N ASP A 187 5.41 -3.09 -12.86
CA ASP A 187 4.74 -1.99 -12.13
C ASP A 187 3.21 -2.20 -12.08
N PHE A 188 2.52 -1.40 -11.26
CA PHE A 188 1.07 -1.50 -11.06
C PHE A 188 0.30 -0.24 -11.46
N LEU A 189 -0.87 -0.43 -12.07
CA LEU A 189 -1.94 0.55 -12.14
C LEU A 189 -2.89 0.36 -10.95
N ALA A 190 -3.18 1.43 -10.22
CA ALA A 190 -4.23 1.47 -9.22
C ALA A 190 -5.47 2.16 -9.79
N VAL A 191 -6.59 1.44 -9.88
CA VAL A 191 -7.83 1.91 -10.49
C VAL A 191 -8.89 2.15 -9.42
N LYS A 192 -9.53 3.33 -9.45
CA LYS A 192 -10.73 3.65 -8.67
C LYS A 192 -11.95 3.60 -9.59
N ILE A 193 -12.91 2.73 -9.28
CA ILE A 193 -14.08 2.50 -10.14
C ILE A 193 -15.07 3.66 -10.03
N THR A 194 -15.20 4.29 -8.86
CA THR A 194 -16.03 5.51 -8.72
C THR A 194 -15.58 6.65 -9.63
N GLY A 195 -14.32 6.64 -10.08
CA GLY A 195 -13.80 7.59 -11.07
C GLY A 195 -14.52 7.52 -12.43
N ALA A 196 -15.17 6.39 -12.74
CA ALA A 196 -15.99 6.24 -13.94
C ALA A 196 -17.36 6.96 -13.84
N GLY A 197 -17.68 7.55 -12.68
CA GLY A 197 -18.85 8.40 -12.50
C GLY A 197 -20.13 7.64 -12.12
N PRO A 198 -21.30 8.32 -12.22
CA PRO A 198 -22.58 7.81 -11.74
C PRO A 198 -22.96 6.42 -12.23
N ILE A 199 -22.67 6.09 -13.50
CA ILE A 199 -22.96 4.76 -14.08
C ILE A 199 -22.37 3.64 -13.21
N ALA A 200 -21.13 3.80 -12.77
CA ALA A 200 -20.49 2.81 -11.90
C ALA A 200 -21.01 2.88 -10.47
N VAL A 201 -21.19 4.08 -9.92
CA VAL A 201 -21.61 4.28 -8.53
C VAL A 201 -23.03 3.76 -8.28
N ASP A 202 -23.98 4.09 -9.15
CA ASP A 202 -25.37 3.67 -9.02
C ASP A 202 -25.50 2.15 -9.16
N ALA A 203 -24.81 1.55 -10.14
CA ALA A 203 -24.80 0.10 -10.31
C ALA A 203 -24.19 -0.62 -9.10
N MET A 204 -23.10 -0.08 -8.52
CA MET A 204 -22.53 -0.64 -7.29
C MET A 204 -23.49 -0.56 -6.09
N ARG A 205 -24.21 0.57 -5.94
CA ARG A 205 -25.21 0.76 -4.88
C ARG A 205 -26.41 -0.16 -5.05
N ALA A 206 -26.86 -0.35 -6.28
CA ALA A 206 -27.97 -1.22 -6.64
C ALA A 206 -27.61 -2.72 -6.59
N ARG A 207 -26.35 -3.08 -6.26
CA ARG A 207 -25.84 -4.45 -6.35
C ARG A 207 -26.02 -5.07 -7.74
N ALA A 208 -25.96 -4.24 -8.77
CA ALA A 208 -26.17 -4.65 -10.14
C ALA A 208 -24.90 -5.29 -10.73
N PRO A 209 -25.03 -6.14 -11.77
CA PRO A 209 -23.91 -6.56 -12.59
C PRO A 209 -23.14 -5.36 -13.16
N ILE A 210 -21.88 -5.58 -13.52
CA ILE A 210 -21.05 -4.54 -14.09
C ILE A 210 -21.65 -4.00 -15.40
N PRO A 211 -21.92 -2.69 -15.53
CA PRO A 211 -22.45 -2.13 -16.76
C PRO A 211 -21.51 -2.39 -17.94
N ASP A 212 -22.07 -2.67 -19.12
CA ASP A 212 -21.31 -3.05 -20.31
C ASP A 212 -20.20 -2.06 -20.68
N VAL A 213 -20.47 -0.76 -20.57
CA VAL A 213 -19.49 0.30 -20.85
C VAL A 213 -18.30 0.26 -19.88
N ILE A 214 -18.56 -0.02 -18.59
CA ILE A 214 -17.53 -0.13 -17.56
C ILE A 214 -16.75 -1.43 -17.74
N ARG A 215 -17.43 -2.54 -18.04
CA ARG A 215 -16.80 -3.83 -18.31
C ARG A 215 -15.82 -3.75 -19.48
N LYS A 216 -16.26 -3.19 -20.62
CA LYS A 216 -15.41 -2.99 -21.80
C LYS A 216 -14.19 -2.14 -21.48
N ALA A 217 -14.37 -1.04 -20.74
CA ALA A 217 -13.27 -0.18 -20.33
C ALA A 217 -12.25 -0.91 -19.44
N LEU A 218 -12.71 -1.72 -18.48
CA LEU A 218 -11.83 -2.51 -17.62
C LEU A 218 -11.12 -3.64 -18.36
N ASP A 219 -11.80 -4.27 -19.31
CA ASP A 219 -11.20 -5.30 -20.16
C ASP A 219 -10.09 -4.71 -21.04
N GLU A 220 -10.32 -3.54 -21.64
CA GLU A 220 -9.28 -2.80 -22.37
C GLU A 220 -8.07 -2.47 -21.48
N MET A 221 -8.29 -2.05 -20.22
CA MET A 221 -7.21 -1.81 -19.26
C MET A 221 -6.44 -3.10 -18.91
N CYS A 222 -7.15 -4.21 -18.72
CA CYS A 222 -6.53 -5.52 -18.44
C CYS A 222 -5.68 -5.99 -19.62
N ASP A 223 -6.21 -5.89 -20.84
CA ASP A 223 -5.51 -6.28 -22.06
C ASP A 223 -4.25 -5.43 -22.26
N GLU A 224 -4.35 -4.12 -22.02
CA GLU A 224 -3.21 -3.21 -22.14
C GLU A 224 -2.15 -3.48 -21.06
N ALA A 225 -2.56 -3.68 -19.81
CA ALA A 225 -1.65 -4.05 -18.73
C ALA A 225 -0.91 -5.37 -19.03
N LYS A 226 -1.65 -6.37 -19.54
CA LYS A 226 -1.09 -7.66 -19.94
C LYS A 226 -0.04 -7.51 -21.05
N LYS A 227 -0.32 -6.74 -22.10
CA LYS A 227 0.63 -6.50 -23.21
C LYS A 227 1.93 -5.86 -22.75
N GLN A 228 1.85 -4.93 -21.79
CA GLN A 228 3.02 -4.24 -21.24
C GLN A 228 3.78 -5.07 -20.19
N GLY A 229 3.19 -6.16 -19.71
CA GLY A 229 3.71 -6.90 -18.56
C GLY A 229 3.56 -6.14 -17.24
N SER A 230 2.69 -5.13 -17.18
CA SER A 230 2.27 -4.47 -15.95
C SER A 230 1.09 -5.22 -15.34
N ARG A 231 0.67 -4.80 -14.14
CA ARG A 231 -0.45 -5.39 -13.40
C ARG A 231 -1.39 -4.29 -12.96
N LEU A 232 -2.59 -4.66 -12.51
CA LEU A 232 -3.51 -3.68 -11.98
C LEU A 232 -4.25 -4.19 -10.77
N TRP A 233 -4.77 -3.25 -9.99
CA TRP A 233 -5.70 -3.57 -8.93
C TRP A 233 -6.85 -2.59 -8.88
N ILE A 234 -7.95 -3.07 -8.33
CA ILE A 234 -9.09 -2.24 -8.01
C ILE A 234 -8.92 -1.77 -6.56
N ASP A 235 -8.79 -0.46 -6.39
CA ASP A 235 -8.69 0.16 -5.06
C ASP A 235 -9.99 -0.04 -4.31
N ALA A 236 -9.88 -0.38 -3.03
CA ALA A 236 -11.03 -0.41 -2.15
C ALA A 236 -11.56 1.01 -1.91
N GLU A 237 -12.87 1.12 -1.80
CA GLU A 237 -13.59 2.39 -1.67
C GLU A 237 -14.46 2.36 -0.40
N GLN A 238 -15.56 3.12 -0.36
CA GLN A 238 -16.41 3.18 0.83
C GLN A 238 -17.17 1.87 1.05
N GLN A 239 -17.38 1.51 2.32
CA GLN A 239 -18.17 0.34 2.78
C GLN A 239 -19.48 0.10 2.01
N ALA A 240 -20.19 1.15 1.64
CA ALA A 240 -21.46 1.04 0.91
C ALA A 240 -21.29 0.39 -0.47
N LEU A 241 -20.18 0.66 -1.15
CA LEU A 241 -19.88 0.17 -2.50
C LEU A 241 -19.08 -1.14 -2.48
N GLN A 242 -18.25 -1.33 -1.45
CA GLN A 242 -17.23 -2.38 -1.41
C GLN A 242 -17.73 -3.79 -1.74
N PRO A 243 -18.89 -4.28 -1.25
CA PRO A 243 -19.28 -5.64 -1.56
C PRO A 243 -19.58 -5.88 -3.05
N GLN A 244 -20.09 -4.89 -3.78
CA GLN A 244 -20.33 -5.04 -5.22
C GLN A 244 -19.04 -4.87 -6.02
N LEU A 245 -18.16 -3.99 -5.54
CA LEU A 245 -16.81 -3.82 -6.09
C LEU A 245 -15.99 -5.10 -5.97
N ASP A 246 -16.11 -5.83 -4.85
CA ASP A 246 -15.50 -7.14 -4.65
C ASP A 246 -16.03 -8.16 -5.67
N GLU A 247 -17.36 -8.23 -5.89
CA GLU A 247 -17.93 -9.13 -6.90
C GLU A 247 -17.45 -8.81 -8.33
N TRP A 248 -17.38 -7.53 -8.69
CA TRP A 248 -16.86 -7.11 -10.00
C TRP A 248 -15.38 -7.44 -10.15
N THR A 249 -14.58 -7.28 -9.09
CA THR A 249 -13.15 -7.60 -9.11
C THR A 249 -12.91 -9.11 -9.16
N ILE A 250 -13.73 -9.91 -8.46
CA ILE A 250 -13.72 -11.38 -8.57
C ILE A 250 -14.04 -11.80 -10.00
N ASP A 251 -15.02 -11.18 -10.66
CA ASP A 251 -15.31 -11.48 -12.07
C ASP A 251 -14.12 -11.16 -12.99
N LEU A 252 -13.46 -10.01 -12.80
CA LEU A 252 -12.24 -9.67 -13.53
C LEU A 252 -11.13 -10.69 -13.30
N MET A 253 -10.86 -11.06 -12.05
CA MET A 253 -9.84 -12.07 -11.71
C MET A 253 -10.20 -13.43 -12.34
N ARG A 254 -11.47 -13.85 -12.27
CA ARG A 254 -11.94 -15.09 -12.89
C ARG A 254 -11.64 -15.09 -14.39
N ARG A 255 -11.81 -13.97 -15.09
CA ARG A 255 -11.59 -13.89 -16.55
C ARG A 255 -10.11 -13.78 -16.91
N HIS A 256 -9.35 -12.94 -16.19
CA HIS A 256 -8.00 -12.53 -16.58
C HIS A 256 -6.85 -13.23 -15.84
N ASN A 257 -7.06 -13.73 -14.62
CA ASN A 257 -6.02 -14.38 -13.81
C ASN A 257 -5.89 -15.89 -14.10
N ARG A 258 -5.53 -16.22 -15.34
CA ARG A 258 -5.36 -17.62 -15.80
C ARG A 258 -3.94 -18.16 -15.63
N GLU A 259 -2.99 -17.27 -15.38
CA GLU A 259 -1.58 -17.61 -15.16
C GLU A 259 -1.28 -17.68 -13.65
N ASN A 260 -0.14 -18.27 -13.26
CA ASN A 260 0.20 -18.42 -11.83
C ASN A 260 0.36 -17.07 -11.12
N ARG A 261 0.94 -16.07 -11.81
CA ARG A 261 1.03 -14.70 -11.29
C ARG A 261 -0.22 -13.93 -11.72
N PRO A 262 -1.02 -13.40 -10.78
CA PRO A 262 -2.25 -12.70 -11.12
C PRO A 262 -1.95 -11.36 -11.83
N LEU A 263 -2.82 -11.02 -12.79
CA LEU A 263 -2.83 -9.72 -13.47
C LEU A 263 -3.61 -8.68 -12.66
N VAL A 264 -4.79 -9.10 -12.18
CA VAL A 264 -5.76 -8.30 -11.45
C VAL A 264 -5.71 -8.65 -9.96
N TYR A 265 -5.72 -7.64 -9.10
CA TYR A 265 -5.78 -7.82 -7.66
C TYR A 265 -7.01 -7.11 -7.09
N ASN A 266 -7.62 -7.70 -6.06
CA ASN A 266 -8.62 -7.04 -5.23
C ASN A 266 -7.98 -6.39 -4.00
N THR A 267 -8.51 -5.26 -3.54
CA THR A 267 -8.05 -4.59 -2.31
C THR A 267 -8.92 -4.96 -1.12
N ILE A 268 -8.33 -5.54 -0.07
CA ILE A 268 -9.03 -5.89 1.18
C ILE A 268 -8.69 -4.89 2.29
N GLN A 269 -9.73 -4.30 2.89
CA GLN A 269 -9.60 -3.34 4.00
C GLN A 269 -9.75 -4.04 5.36
N SER A 270 -8.63 -4.33 6.01
CA SER A 270 -8.58 -5.09 7.27
C SER A 270 -9.13 -4.38 8.52
N TYR A 271 -9.44 -3.08 8.45
CA TYR A 271 -10.18 -2.41 9.53
C TYR A 271 -11.63 -2.87 9.63
N LEU A 272 -12.21 -3.49 8.60
CA LEU A 272 -13.58 -3.99 8.62
C LEU A 272 -13.64 -5.32 9.36
N LYS A 273 -14.65 -5.50 10.21
CA LYS A 273 -14.89 -6.76 10.93
C LYS A 273 -15.10 -7.95 9.99
N ALA A 274 -15.66 -7.71 8.79
CA ALA A 274 -15.93 -8.74 7.79
C ALA A 274 -14.72 -9.11 6.90
N SER A 275 -13.59 -8.39 6.99
CA SER A 275 -12.52 -8.50 5.98
C SER A 275 -11.85 -9.88 5.95
N LYS A 276 -11.73 -10.55 7.10
CA LYS A 276 -11.16 -11.90 7.17
C LYS A 276 -12.04 -12.90 6.44
N ALA A 277 -13.35 -12.90 6.74
CA ALA A 277 -14.32 -13.74 6.04
C ALA A 277 -14.33 -13.45 4.53
N ASN A 278 -14.16 -12.18 4.14
CA ASN A 278 -14.02 -11.81 2.73
C ASN A 278 -12.75 -12.39 2.10
N ALA A 279 -11.60 -12.29 2.77
CA ALA A 279 -10.34 -12.88 2.30
C ALA A 279 -10.43 -14.41 2.17
N GLU A 280 -11.05 -15.07 3.14
CA GLU A 280 -11.31 -16.51 3.14
C GLU A 280 -12.23 -16.91 1.98
N ARG A 281 -13.29 -16.12 1.69
CA ARG A 281 -14.15 -16.29 0.51
C ARG A 281 -13.34 -16.22 -0.78
N HIS A 282 -12.46 -15.23 -0.93
CA HIS A 282 -11.63 -15.10 -2.13
C HIS A 282 -10.73 -16.34 -2.35
N VAL A 283 -10.08 -16.82 -1.28
CA VAL A 283 -9.27 -18.05 -1.32
C VAL A 283 -10.11 -19.25 -1.73
N ALA A 284 -11.29 -19.42 -1.13
CA ALA A 284 -12.17 -20.54 -1.43
C ALA A 284 -12.70 -20.53 -2.87
N LEU A 285 -13.09 -19.36 -3.38
CA LEU A 285 -13.55 -19.21 -4.77
C LEU A 285 -12.43 -19.52 -5.76
N ALA A 286 -11.23 -18.94 -5.56
CA ALA A 286 -10.07 -19.16 -6.39
C ALA A 286 -9.64 -20.63 -6.43
N ALA A 287 -9.61 -21.30 -5.27
CA ALA A 287 -9.26 -22.71 -5.16
C ALA A 287 -10.27 -23.61 -5.89
N ARG A 288 -11.56 -23.32 -5.74
CA ARG A 288 -12.65 -24.09 -6.37
C ARG A 288 -12.69 -23.91 -7.88
N GLU A 289 -12.48 -22.70 -8.38
CA GLU A 289 -12.68 -22.34 -9.78
C GLU A 289 -11.37 -22.34 -10.61
N GLY A 290 -10.21 -22.43 -9.95
CA GLY A 290 -8.91 -22.65 -10.60
C GLY A 290 -8.28 -21.42 -11.26
N TRP A 291 -8.52 -20.22 -10.73
CA TRP A 291 -7.85 -18.97 -11.16
C TRP A 291 -6.90 -18.45 -10.07
N SER A 292 -5.90 -17.64 -10.43
CA SER A 292 -4.92 -17.11 -9.46
C SER A 292 -5.43 -15.87 -8.72
N LEU A 293 -5.17 -15.80 -7.42
CA LEU A 293 -5.71 -14.79 -6.52
C LEU A 293 -4.70 -13.67 -6.26
N GLY A 294 -4.99 -12.46 -6.74
CA GLY A 294 -4.26 -11.26 -6.37
C GLY A 294 -4.97 -10.50 -5.24
N VAL A 295 -4.27 -10.25 -4.13
CA VAL A 295 -4.79 -9.41 -3.03
C VAL A 295 -3.82 -8.29 -2.68
N LYS A 296 -4.33 -7.06 -2.65
CA LYS A 296 -3.70 -5.93 -1.97
C LYS A 296 -4.32 -5.80 -0.58
N LEU A 297 -3.51 -5.93 0.46
CA LEU A 297 -3.99 -5.81 1.83
C LEU A 297 -3.65 -4.44 2.40
N VAL A 298 -4.68 -3.74 2.89
CA VAL A 298 -4.58 -2.43 3.57
C VAL A 298 -5.30 -2.47 4.91
N ARG A 299 -5.10 -1.46 5.75
CA ARG A 299 -5.99 -1.22 6.91
C ARG A 299 -7.32 -0.64 6.45
N GLY A 300 -7.31 0.59 5.97
CA GLY A 300 -8.49 1.32 5.51
C GLY A 300 -8.18 2.81 5.43
N ALA A 301 -8.97 3.56 4.66
CA ALA A 301 -8.73 5.00 4.42
C ALA A 301 -9.98 5.87 4.64
N TYR A 302 -11.12 5.27 5.01
CA TYR A 302 -12.43 5.94 5.05
C TYR A 302 -13.05 6.00 6.45
N ILE A 303 -12.27 5.71 7.51
CA ILE A 303 -12.76 5.54 8.89
C ILE A 303 -13.63 6.68 9.42
N GLU A 304 -13.36 7.94 9.02
CA GLU A 304 -14.11 9.11 9.48
C GLU A 304 -15.52 9.23 8.88
N ASN A 305 -15.77 8.60 7.73
CA ASN A 305 -17.01 8.75 6.96
C ASN A 305 -17.79 7.43 6.84
N GLU A 306 -17.46 6.45 7.68
CA GLU A 306 -17.99 5.09 7.59
C GLU A 306 -18.78 4.66 8.83
N VAL A 307 -19.57 3.61 8.68
CA VAL A 307 -20.39 3.07 9.77
C VAL A 307 -19.45 2.42 10.79
N ARG A 308 -19.25 3.11 11.92
CA ARG A 308 -18.25 2.71 12.93
C ARG A 308 -18.45 1.28 13.45
N SER A 309 -19.69 0.82 13.58
CA SER A 309 -19.99 -0.53 14.10
C SER A 309 -19.46 -1.67 13.23
N LEU A 310 -19.24 -1.42 11.92
CA LEU A 310 -18.68 -2.38 10.97
C LEU A 310 -17.14 -2.42 11.00
N ILE A 311 -16.51 -1.47 11.67
CA ILE A 311 -15.06 -1.36 11.82
C ILE A 311 -14.67 -1.95 13.17
N HIS A 312 -13.50 -2.60 13.24
CA HIS A 312 -12.91 -3.09 14.49
C HIS A 312 -12.83 -1.98 15.54
N ASP A 313 -13.10 -2.35 16.80
CA ASP A 313 -13.35 -1.39 17.87
C ASP A 313 -12.07 -0.63 18.25
N THR A 314 -10.92 -1.32 18.23
CA THR A 314 -9.60 -0.74 18.50
C THR A 314 -8.67 -0.82 17.29
N LYS A 315 -7.58 -0.02 17.34
CA LYS A 315 -6.50 -0.09 16.34
C LYS A 315 -5.79 -1.44 16.42
N GLU A 316 -5.60 -1.96 17.62
CA GLU A 316 -4.94 -3.22 17.90
C GLU A 316 -5.71 -4.40 17.31
N ASP A 317 -7.05 -4.35 17.33
CA ASP A 317 -7.91 -5.34 16.66
C ASP A 317 -7.73 -5.29 15.14
N THR A 318 -7.67 -4.09 14.56
CA THR A 318 -7.38 -3.89 13.13
C THR A 318 -5.99 -4.46 12.77
N ASP A 319 -4.98 -4.18 13.61
CA ASP A 319 -3.62 -4.68 13.42
C ASP A 319 -3.57 -6.21 13.47
N ARG A 320 -4.21 -6.83 14.47
CA ARG A 320 -4.30 -8.30 14.56
C ARG A 320 -5.00 -8.91 13.36
N ASN A 321 -6.08 -8.30 12.87
CA ASN A 321 -6.80 -8.78 11.71
C ASN A 321 -5.99 -8.62 10.41
N PHE A 322 -5.28 -7.50 10.24
CA PHE A 322 -4.33 -7.30 9.13
C PHE A 322 -3.24 -8.40 9.14
N ASP A 323 -2.60 -8.60 10.29
CA ASP A 323 -1.48 -9.53 10.43
C ASP A 323 -1.95 -10.99 10.24
N ASP A 324 -3.16 -11.34 10.71
CA ASP A 324 -3.75 -12.67 10.53
C ASP A 324 -4.09 -12.98 9.06
N ILE A 325 -4.64 -12.00 8.33
CA ILE A 325 -4.88 -12.15 6.88
C ILE A 325 -3.55 -12.28 6.14
N ALA A 326 -2.55 -11.45 6.46
CA ALA A 326 -1.22 -11.55 5.85
C ALA A 326 -0.58 -12.93 6.10
N ASP A 327 -0.61 -13.42 7.34
CA ASP A 327 -0.12 -14.76 7.67
C ASP A 327 -0.91 -15.86 6.96
N MET A 328 -2.24 -15.74 6.82
CA MET A 328 -3.03 -16.71 6.07
C MET A 328 -2.51 -16.90 4.64
N PHE A 329 -2.23 -15.82 3.92
CA PHE A 329 -1.68 -15.87 2.57
C PHE A 329 -0.23 -16.37 2.53
N ILE A 330 0.64 -15.84 3.39
CA ILE A 330 2.07 -16.23 3.44
C ILE A 330 2.21 -17.70 3.83
N SER A 331 1.44 -18.13 4.82
CA SER A 331 1.45 -19.51 5.30
C SER A 331 0.63 -20.47 4.43
N GLN A 332 -0.10 -19.95 3.45
CA GLN A 332 -1.05 -20.68 2.61
C GLN A 332 -2.07 -21.48 3.44
N ARG A 333 -2.56 -20.86 4.51
CA ARG A 333 -3.53 -21.46 5.42
C ARG A 333 -4.90 -21.45 4.75
N LEU A 334 -5.46 -22.64 4.54
CA LEU A 334 -6.81 -22.76 4.01
C LEU A 334 -7.85 -22.32 5.05
N PRO A 335 -8.94 -21.66 4.63
CA PRO A 335 -10.06 -21.37 5.52
C PRO A 335 -10.71 -22.66 6.04
N GLY A 336 -11.23 -22.61 7.27
CA GLY A 336 -11.95 -23.73 7.86
C GLY A 336 -13.34 -23.88 7.24
N GLY A 337 -13.63 -25.05 6.67
CA GLY A 337 -14.92 -25.34 6.03
C GLY A 337 -14.73 -26.30 4.86
N GLN A 338 -15.46 -27.42 4.86
CA GLN A 338 -15.34 -28.45 3.84
C GLN A 338 -15.78 -27.89 2.47
N ALA A 339 -14.83 -27.73 1.55
CA ALA A 339 -15.16 -27.72 0.14
C ALA A 339 -15.45 -29.17 -0.26
N GLU A 340 -16.71 -29.60 -0.16
CA GLU A 340 -17.16 -30.77 -0.91
C GLU A 340 -16.92 -30.49 -2.40
N GLY A 341 -16.08 -31.31 -3.04
CA GLY A 341 -15.80 -31.25 -4.48
C GLY A 341 -14.76 -30.23 -4.97
N GLY A 342 -14.08 -29.48 -4.08
CA GLY A 342 -13.05 -28.50 -4.47
C GLY A 342 -11.60 -28.97 -4.31
N ARG A 343 -10.65 -28.28 -4.95
CA ARG A 343 -9.21 -28.47 -4.67
C ARG A 343 -8.91 -28.17 -3.20
N ARG A 344 -8.22 -29.09 -2.53
CA ARG A 344 -7.75 -28.95 -1.14
C ARG A 344 -6.41 -28.22 -1.02
N GLU A 345 -6.04 -27.45 -2.03
CA GLU A 345 -4.77 -26.73 -2.09
C GLU A 345 -5.05 -25.23 -2.09
N PHE A 346 -4.14 -24.46 -1.49
CA PHE A 346 -4.20 -23.02 -1.57
C PHE A 346 -4.03 -22.60 -3.04
N PRO A 347 -4.86 -21.70 -3.57
CA PRO A 347 -4.77 -21.29 -4.97
C PRO A 347 -3.43 -20.62 -5.23
N ALA A 348 -2.95 -20.64 -6.48
CA ALA A 348 -1.86 -19.75 -6.87
C ALA A 348 -2.24 -18.30 -6.52
N SER A 349 -1.35 -17.57 -5.86
CA SER A 349 -1.70 -16.30 -5.26
C SER A 349 -0.52 -15.33 -5.22
N ALA A 350 -0.85 -14.05 -5.15
CA ALA A 350 0.10 -12.99 -4.82
C ALA A 350 -0.53 -12.02 -3.80
N LEU A 351 0.27 -11.64 -2.80
CA LEU A 351 -0.08 -10.70 -1.75
C LEU A 351 0.77 -9.43 -1.90
N PHE A 352 0.09 -8.30 -2.02
CA PHE A 352 0.70 -6.98 -1.92
C PHE A 352 0.39 -6.38 -0.54
N LEU A 353 1.41 -6.20 0.30
CA LEU A 353 1.29 -5.57 1.62
C LEU A 353 1.46 -4.05 1.52
N ALA A 354 0.37 -3.30 1.72
CA ALA A 354 0.38 -1.85 1.73
C ALA A 354 0.25 -1.33 3.17
N THR A 355 1.39 -1.03 3.80
CA THR A 355 1.45 -0.67 5.23
C THR A 355 2.64 0.23 5.59
N HIS A 356 2.39 1.26 6.40
CA HIS A 356 3.41 2.03 7.13
C HIS A 356 3.50 1.59 8.61
N ASN A 357 3.01 0.41 8.97
CA ASN A 357 3.25 -0.17 10.29
C ASN A 357 4.48 -1.09 10.21
N ALA A 358 5.56 -0.66 10.87
CA ALA A 358 6.83 -1.37 10.93
C ALA A 358 6.69 -2.80 11.50
N ALA A 359 5.89 -2.97 12.54
CA ALA A 359 5.71 -4.28 13.18
C ALA A 359 5.05 -5.28 12.20
N SER A 360 3.97 -4.86 11.53
CA SER A 360 3.29 -5.69 10.53
C SER A 360 4.20 -6.05 9.35
N SER A 361 4.94 -5.07 8.81
CA SER A 361 5.82 -5.31 7.66
C SER A 361 6.98 -6.24 8.02
N VAL A 362 7.63 -6.02 9.17
CA VAL A 362 8.73 -6.86 9.65
C VAL A 362 8.24 -8.28 9.93
N ALA A 363 7.10 -8.45 10.60
CA ALA A 363 6.54 -9.77 10.90
C ALA A 363 6.23 -10.57 9.63
N ALA A 364 5.58 -9.95 8.65
CA ALA A 364 5.24 -10.59 7.39
C ALA A 364 6.47 -10.98 6.56
N ILE A 365 7.43 -10.05 6.40
CA ILE A 365 8.67 -10.31 5.65
C ILE A 365 9.50 -11.40 6.33
N ALA A 366 9.61 -11.37 7.66
CA ALA A 366 10.33 -12.40 8.42
C ALA A 366 9.69 -13.79 8.26
N ASN A 367 8.36 -13.87 8.34
CA ASN A 367 7.64 -15.13 8.14
C ASN A 367 7.83 -15.67 6.71
N HIS A 368 7.67 -14.80 5.71
CA HIS A 368 7.88 -15.14 4.30
C HIS A 368 9.29 -15.66 4.05
N ARG A 369 10.32 -14.92 4.50
CA ARG A 369 11.73 -15.32 4.37
C ARG A 369 12.01 -16.66 5.05
N ARG A 370 11.49 -16.87 6.26
CA ARG A 370 11.65 -18.12 7.00
C ARG A 370 11.09 -19.31 6.20
N ARG A 371 9.89 -19.16 5.61
CA ARG A 371 9.30 -20.22 4.77
C ARG A 371 10.15 -20.53 3.54
N LEU A 372 10.69 -19.51 2.86
CA LEU A 372 11.58 -19.72 1.73
C LEU A 372 12.85 -20.49 2.11
N LEU A 373 13.50 -20.11 3.22
CA LEU A 373 14.69 -20.80 3.73
C LEU A 373 14.40 -22.23 4.18
N GLU A 374 13.19 -22.50 4.70
CA GLU A 374 12.71 -23.84 5.06
C GLU A 374 12.24 -24.67 3.85
N GLY A 375 12.24 -24.11 2.62
CA GLY A 375 11.71 -24.79 1.43
C GLY A 375 10.20 -25.03 1.47
N ARG A 376 9.46 -24.26 2.28
CA ARG A 376 8.00 -24.37 2.41
C ARG A 376 7.30 -23.48 1.38
N PRO A 377 6.13 -23.89 0.87
CA PRO A 377 5.40 -23.09 -0.11
C PRO A 377 4.91 -21.78 0.53
N THR A 378 4.89 -20.71 -0.25
CA THR A 378 4.43 -19.38 0.17
C THR A 378 3.82 -18.68 -1.03
N THR A 379 2.95 -17.70 -0.75
CA THR A 379 2.41 -16.76 -1.73
C THR A 379 3.49 -15.77 -2.18
N ASP A 380 3.46 -15.32 -3.44
CA ASP A 380 4.31 -14.22 -3.92
C ASP A 380 4.06 -12.97 -3.09
N LEU A 381 5.09 -12.39 -2.48
CA LEU A 381 4.96 -11.25 -1.59
C LEU A 381 5.62 -10.00 -2.17
N GLU A 382 4.87 -8.91 -2.25
CA GLU A 382 5.38 -7.57 -2.58
C GLU A 382 4.92 -6.59 -1.51
N CYS A 383 5.69 -5.52 -1.28
CA CYS A 383 5.41 -4.55 -0.23
C CYS A 383 5.44 -3.15 -0.82
N GLY A 384 4.53 -2.27 -0.40
CA GLY A 384 4.52 -0.89 -0.88
C GLY A 384 4.02 0.12 0.13
N GLN A 385 4.45 1.36 -0.11
CA GLN A 385 4.18 2.50 0.77
C GLN A 385 3.83 3.73 -0.07
N LEU A 386 3.21 4.74 0.53
CA LEU A 386 2.83 5.97 -0.16
C LEU A 386 4.04 6.90 -0.29
N LEU A 387 4.06 7.70 -1.35
CA LEU A 387 5.02 8.80 -1.49
C LEU A 387 4.79 9.84 -0.38
N GLY A 388 5.87 10.30 0.24
CA GLY A 388 5.83 11.34 1.27
C GLY A 388 5.29 10.87 2.62
N MET A 389 5.25 9.56 2.88
CA MET A 389 4.80 8.99 4.15
C MET A 389 5.83 8.00 4.69
N ALA A 390 6.17 8.17 5.98
CA ALA A 390 7.05 7.26 6.73
C ALA A 390 8.30 6.85 5.93
N ASP A 391 9.06 7.85 5.46
CA ASP A 391 10.23 7.61 4.61
C ASP A 391 11.28 6.73 5.32
N GLU A 392 11.37 6.79 6.65
CA GLU A 392 12.23 5.92 7.46
C GLU A 392 11.88 4.45 7.29
N LEU A 393 10.59 4.11 7.31
CA LEU A 393 10.11 2.74 7.10
C LEU A 393 10.29 2.30 5.65
N SER A 394 10.18 3.26 4.74
CA SER A 394 10.38 3.00 3.31
C SER A 394 11.83 2.71 2.98
N CYS A 395 12.76 3.47 3.58
CA CYS A 395 14.18 3.20 3.48
C CYS A 395 14.58 1.90 4.19
N GLU A 396 13.96 1.58 5.33
CA GLU A 396 14.18 0.30 6.00
C GLU A 396 13.73 -0.88 5.14
N LEU A 397 12.62 -0.75 4.41
CA LEU A 397 12.16 -1.77 3.46
C LEU A 397 13.19 -2.01 2.34
N LEU A 398 13.85 -0.95 1.83
CA LEU A 398 14.94 -1.06 0.86
C LEU A 398 16.18 -1.74 1.45
N ASP A 399 16.57 -1.37 2.68
CA ASP A 399 17.70 -2.01 3.35
C ASP A 399 17.45 -3.49 3.63
N ASN A 400 16.20 -3.86 3.97
CA ASN A 400 15.79 -5.25 4.14
C ASN A 400 15.86 -6.03 2.82
N TYR A 401 15.46 -5.42 1.70
CA TYR A 401 15.59 -6.00 0.37
C TYR A 401 17.05 -6.24 0.00
N ASP A 402 17.92 -5.24 0.16
CA ASP A 402 19.35 -5.34 -0.15
C ASP A 402 20.05 -6.39 0.73
N SER A 403 19.68 -6.46 2.01
CA SER A 403 20.15 -7.51 2.93
C SER A 403 19.77 -8.91 2.42
N CYS A 404 18.53 -9.10 1.97
CA CYS A 404 18.09 -10.37 1.40
C CYS A 404 18.80 -10.72 0.09
N LEU A 405 19.14 -9.73 -0.75
CA LEU A 405 19.90 -9.96 -1.99
C LEU A 405 21.31 -10.50 -1.74
N THR A 406 21.90 -10.16 -0.60
CA THR A 406 23.23 -10.66 -0.20
C THR A 406 23.18 -12.04 0.46
N ASP A 407 22.01 -12.56 0.79
CA ASP A 407 21.83 -13.89 1.35
C ASP A 407 21.82 -14.94 0.22
N SER A 408 22.86 -15.77 0.16
CA SER A 408 23.03 -16.79 -0.89
C SER A 408 21.98 -17.90 -0.85
N GLY A 409 21.17 -17.99 0.21
CA GLY A 409 20.10 -18.98 0.35
C GLY A 409 18.80 -18.63 -0.38
N LEU A 410 18.62 -17.39 -0.87
CA LEU A 410 17.37 -16.94 -1.47
C LEU A 410 17.48 -16.74 -2.98
N LYS A 411 16.49 -17.25 -3.72
CA LYS A 411 16.30 -16.89 -5.12
C LYS A 411 15.84 -15.43 -5.20
N ARG A 412 16.48 -14.63 -6.06
CA ARG A 412 16.18 -13.19 -6.21
C ARG A 412 14.69 -12.91 -6.46
N ASP A 413 14.05 -13.72 -7.29
CA ASP A 413 12.63 -13.54 -7.64
C ASP A 413 11.67 -13.78 -6.48
N ALA A 414 12.10 -14.53 -5.46
CA ALA A 414 11.32 -14.81 -4.26
C ALA A 414 11.52 -13.75 -3.16
N ILE A 415 12.41 -12.78 -3.33
CA ILE A 415 12.63 -11.74 -2.31
C ILE A 415 11.50 -10.71 -2.40
N PRO A 416 10.85 -10.33 -1.28
CA PRO A 416 9.79 -9.34 -1.30
C PRO A 416 10.24 -8.00 -1.89
N LYS A 417 9.63 -7.62 -3.00
CA LYS A 417 10.03 -6.42 -3.75
C LYS A 417 9.41 -5.16 -3.14
N PRO A 418 10.22 -4.11 -2.87
CA PRO A 418 9.73 -2.81 -2.40
C PRO A 418 9.18 -1.95 -3.55
N PHE A 419 7.98 -1.42 -3.36
CA PHE A 419 7.29 -0.52 -4.28
C PHE A 419 6.93 0.81 -3.63
N LYS A 420 6.69 1.82 -4.46
CA LYS A 420 6.17 3.11 -4.02
C LYS A 420 4.91 3.49 -4.78
N TYR A 421 3.87 3.88 -4.05
CA TYR A 421 2.60 4.35 -4.59
C TYR A 421 2.63 5.85 -4.84
N LEU A 422 2.28 6.23 -6.06
CA LEU A 422 2.52 7.52 -6.69
C LEU A 422 1.21 8.00 -7.35
N PRO A 423 0.37 8.79 -6.66
CA PRO A 423 -0.78 9.41 -7.29
C PRO A 423 -0.33 10.56 -8.20
N TRP A 424 -1.07 10.78 -9.29
CA TRP A 424 -0.79 11.87 -10.23
C TRP A 424 -2.08 12.42 -10.82
N GLY A 425 -2.02 13.66 -11.29
CA GLY A 425 -3.18 14.41 -11.81
C GLY A 425 -3.00 15.89 -11.50
N THR A 426 -3.92 16.74 -11.93
CA THR A 426 -3.82 18.17 -11.58
C THR A 426 -3.89 18.39 -10.07
N VAL A 427 -3.50 19.58 -9.62
CA VAL A 427 -3.59 19.92 -8.19
C VAL A 427 -5.03 19.79 -7.69
N SER A 428 -6.02 20.25 -8.48
CA SER A 428 -7.44 20.10 -8.13
C SER A 428 -7.87 18.64 -8.06
N GLU A 429 -7.46 17.83 -9.05
CA GLU A 429 -7.78 16.39 -9.09
C GLU A 429 -7.23 15.66 -7.86
N CYS A 430 -6.04 16.05 -7.38
CA CYS A 430 -5.42 15.41 -6.22
C CYS A 430 -5.96 15.89 -4.86
N MET A 431 -6.79 16.93 -4.79
CA MET A 431 -7.19 17.52 -3.51
C MET A 431 -7.89 16.54 -2.56
N GLY A 432 -8.75 15.66 -3.09
CA GLY A 432 -9.43 14.63 -2.30
C GLY A 432 -8.44 13.64 -1.67
N TYR A 433 -7.44 13.22 -2.45
CA TYR A 433 -6.34 12.39 -1.96
C TYR A 433 -5.50 13.12 -0.89
N LEU A 434 -5.09 14.37 -1.16
CA LEU A 434 -4.28 15.17 -0.25
C LEU A 434 -4.97 15.43 1.09
N HIS A 435 -6.28 15.68 1.08
CA HIS A 435 -7.07 15.81 2.30
C HIS A 435 -7.01 14.52 3.14
N ARG A 436 -7.18 13.34 2.53
CA ARG A 436 -7.09 12.06 3.25
C ARG A 436 -5.70 11.80 3.82
N ARG A 437 -4.64 12.17 3.10
CA ARG A 437 -3.25 12.11 3.61
C ARG A 437 -3.03 13.04 4.80
N ALA A 438 -3.62 14.23 4.75
CA ALA A 438 -3.58 15.19 5.85
C ALA A 438 -4.27 14.68 7.11
N VAL A 439 -5.42 14.03 6.96
CA VAL A 439 -6.15 13.37 8.06
C VAL A 439 -5.34 12.20 8.65
N GLU A 440 -4.80 11.34 7.81
CA GLU A 440 -4.03 10.15 8.23
C GLU A 440 -2.78 10.54 9.02
N ASN A 441 -1.99 11.51 8.53
CA ASN A 441 -0.79 11.99 9.22
C ASN A 441 -1.10 12.70 10.54
N LYS A 442 -2.28 13.34 10.66
CA LYS A 442 -2.75 13.88 11.94
C LYS A 442 -3.08 12.75 12.93
N GLY A 443 -3.68 11.65 12.48
CA GLY A 443 -4.00 10.49 13.33
C GLY A 443 -2.76 9.74 13.84
N ALA A 444 -1.62 9.91 13.17
CA ALA A 444 -0.37 9.19 13.44
C ALA A 444 0.59 9.92 14.41
N VAL A 445 0.14 10.89 15.23
CA VAL A 445 1.01 11.78 16.04
C VAL A 445 2.15 11.05 16.78
N GLU A 446 1.88 9.91 17.41
CA GLU A 446 2.90 9.13 18.10
C GLU A 446 3.96 8.54 17.15
N GLN A 447 3.54 7.98 16.00
CA GLN A 447 4.45 7.51 14.94
C GLN A 447 5.22 8.68 14.32
N SER A 448 4.55 9.83 14.14
CA SER A 448 5.16 11.06 13.63
C SER A 448 6.26 11.59 14.56
N SER A 449 6.17 11.37 15.87
CA SER A 449 7.22 11.76 16.81
C SER A 449 8.53 10.95 16.62
N HIS A 450 8.41 9.65 16.40
CA HIS A 450 9.54 8.77 16.11
C HIS A 450 10.15 9.07 14.74
N MET A 451 9.30 9.26 13.72
CA MET A 451 9.69 9.72 12.38
C MET A 451 10.48 11.04 12.46
N LEU A 452 9.94 12.02 13.17
CA LEU A 452 10.57 13.33 13.36
C LEU A 452 11.94 13.22 14.04
N GLY A 453 12.06 12.38 15.07
CA GLY A 453 13.34 12.09 15.74
C GLY A 453 14.37 11.49 14.79
N SER A 454 13.96 10.53 13.95
CA SER A 454 14.81 9.89 12.96
C SER A 454 15.28 10.86 11.87
N LEU A 455 14.37 11.68 11.35
CA LEU A 455 14.68 12.72 10.35
C LEU A 455 15.65 13.78 10.91
N LYS A 456 15.42 14.26 12.14
CA LYS A 456 16.32 15.21 12.83
C LYS A 456 17.70 14.62 13.05
N SER A 457 17.78 13.36 13.46
CA SER A 457 19.04 12.67 13.71
C SER A 457 19.86 12.50 12.43
N GLU A 458 19.21 12.10 11.33
CA GLU A 458 19.87 12.01 10.02
C GLU A 458 20.30 13.38 9.49
N LEU A 459 19.48 14.43 9.65
CA LEU A 459 19.87 15.78 9.26
C LEU A 459 21.08 16.27 10.07
N ARG A 460 21.07 16.04 11.39
CA ARG A 460 22.20 16.38 12.28
C ARG A 460 23.46 15.65 11.84
N ARG A 461 23.38 14.36 11.53
CA ARG A 461 24.51 13.57 10.99
C ARG A 461 25.06 14.19 9.69
N ARG A 462 24.20 14.62 8.77
CA ARG A 462 24.63 15.25 7.51
C ARG A 462 25.34 16.60 7.72
N VAL A 463 24.93 17.37 8.72
CA VAL A 463 25.49 18.70 8.99
C VAL A 463 26.76 18.63 9.84
N PHE A 464 26.82 17.73 10.83
CA PHE A 464 27.87 17.72 11.85
C PHE A 464 28.80 16.51 11.82
N GLY A 465 28.50 15.47 11.02
CA GLY A 465 29.26 14.21 10.97
C GLY A 465 28.61 13.11 11.79
#